data_AF-A0A0U5M7H0-F1
#
_entry.id   AF-A0A0U5M7H0-F1
#
_cell.length_a   1.000
_cell.length_b   1.000
_cell.length_c   1.000
_cell.angle_alpha   90.00
_cell.angle_beta   90.00
_cell.angle_gamma   90.00
#
_symmetry.space_group_name_H-M   'P 1'
#
loop_
_entity.id
_entity.type
_entity.pdbx_description
1 polymer ?
#
loop_
_entity_poly.entity_id
_entity_poly.type
_entity_poly.pdbx_seq_one_letter_code
_entity_poly.pdbx_strand_id
1 'polypeptide(L)'
;MKLRVLLIAAGLVAQAGSGMAAPIQVQEYKGRQIQYAADGSGSECMALLRRAIDMTAELPPRLRALTAEIRDLRCSPIPKENRTNAVAHNTVGVYTMESPDVPGGYIRFPLKPGEASAADTVLSLLGNGTYARWHRTYLAAKQRGGSGDPVARKYHTLLTKSDVKALLMAECEMLENDHAAIMALGLGVDRAAYIGKRMDVRGCPI
;
A
#
# COMPACT_ATOMS: atom_id res chain seq x y z
N MET A 1 -20.22 5.69 67.86
CA MET A 1 -21.25 6.02 66.85
C MET A 1 -20.92 5.34 65.53
N LYS A 2 -21.85 4.49 65.06
CA LYS A 2 -22.19 4.13 63.67
C LYS A 2 -21.09 3.73 62.67
N LEU A 3 -20.96 2.41 62.55
CA LEU A 3 -20.97 1.57 61.34
C LEU A 3 -21.23 2.29 59.99
N ARG A 4 -20.41 1.96 58.96
CA ARG A 4 -20.91 1.59 57.63
C ARG A 4 -19.92 0.71 56.88
N VAL A 5 -20.34 -0.54 56.74
CA VAL A 5 -19.86 -1.58 55.84
C VAL A 5 -20.14 -1.17 54.39
N LEU A 6 -19.21 -1.42 53.47
CA LEU A 6 -19.56 -1.77 52.10
C LEU A 6 -18.63 -2.87 51.59
N LEU A 7 -19.19 -4.08 51.48
CA LEU A 7 -18.72 -5.13 50.60
C LEU A 7 -18.69 -4.60 49.17
N ILE A 8 -17.63 -4.91 48.41
CA ILE A 8 -17.76 -5.10 46.97
C ILE A 8 -17.24 -6.48 46.63
N ALA A 9 -18.14 -7.21 45.99
CA ALA A 9 -18.11 -8.62 45.65
C ALA A 9 -16.86 -9.05 44.87
N ALA A 10 -16.38 -10.25 45.22
CA ALA A 10 -15.65 -11.10 44.30
C ALA A 10 -16.54 -11.40 43.08
N GLY A 11 -16.18 -10.83 41.92
CA GLY A 11 -16.76 -11.18 40.64
C GLY A 11 -15.95 -12.30 40.00
N LEU A 12 -16.55 -13.47 39.87
CA LEU A 12 -16.12 -14.55 38.99
C LEU A 12 -15.69 -13.98 37.61
N VAL A 13 -14.46 -14.26 37.19
CA VAL A 13 -14.06 -14.09 35.78
C VAL A 13 -14.67 -15.26 35.01
N ALA A 14 -15.86 -15.06 34.47
CA ALA A 14 -16.40 -15.93 33.45
C ALA A 14 -15.58 -15.73 32.17
N GLN A 15 -14.77 -16.72 31.80
CA GLN A 15 -14.30 -16.88 30.43
C GLN A 15 -15.53 -17.19 29.56
N ALA A 16 -15.91 -16.25 28.71
CA ALA A 16 -16.78 -16.49 27.57
C ALA A 16 -16.15 -15.81 26.36
N GLY A 17 -15.80 -16.62 25.37
CA GLY A 17 -15.07 -16.22 24.18
C GLY A 17 -15.71 -15.05 23.44
N SER A 18 -14.87 -14.10 23.10
CA SER A 18 -15.09 -13.09 22.09
C SER A 18 -13.71 -12.80 21.55
N GLY A 19 -13.44 -13.15 20.29
CA GLY A 19 -12.13 -12.95 19.66
C GLY A 19 -11.77 -11.47 19.69
N MET A 20 -11.05 -11.03 20.73
CA MET A 20 -10.44 -9.71 20.76
C MET A 20 -9.37 -9.72 19.69
N ALA A 21 -9.60 -8.95 18.63
CA ALA A 21 -8.57 -8.63 17.67
C ALA A 21 -7.34 -8.14 18.45
N ALA A 22 -6.17 -8.73 18.17
CA ALA A 22 -4.93 -8.34 18.83
C ALA A 22 -4.75 -6.81 18.74
N PRO A 23 -4.24 -6.16 19.80
CA PRO A 23 -4.09 -4.71 19.80
C PRO A 23 -3.23 -4.27 18.61
N ILE A 24 -3.71 -3.25 17.90
CA ILE A 24 -2.96 -2.63 16.80
C ILE A 24 -1.91 -1.71 17.39
N GLN A 25 -0.66 -1.92 17.01
CA GLN A 25 0.48 -1.10 17.34
C GLN A 25 0.89 -0.27 16.12
N VAL A 26 1.51 0.89 16.36
CA VAL A 26 2.05 1.76 15.31
C VAL A 26 3.54 1.93 15.55
N GLN A 27 4.34 1.79 14.51
CA GLN A 27 5.77 2.01 14.58
C GLN A 27 6.28 2.82 13.39
N GLU A 28 7.14 3.78 13.66
CA GLU A 28 7.88 4.47 12.61
C GLU A 28 9.12 3.69 12.17
N TYR A 29 9.37 3.67 10.86
CA TYR A 29 10.56 3.09 10.26
C TYR A 29 10.94 3.85 8.98
N LYS A 30 12.12 4.49 8.98
CA LYS A 30 12.66 5.27 7.85
C LYS A 30 11.65 6.27 7.24
N GLY A 31 10.94 7.00 8.10
CA GLY A 31 9.96 8.01 7.70
C GLY A 31 8.60 7.47 7.25
N ARG A 32 8.31 6.19 7.55
CA ARG A 32 7.04 5.53 7.27
C ARG A 32 6.40 5.03 8.57
N GLN A 33 5.09 5.11 8.68
CA GLN A 33 4.31 4.55 9.78
C GLN A 33 3.79 3.18 9.40
N ILE A 34 4.03 2.19 10.25
CA ILE A 34 3.57 0.81 10.04
C ILE A 34 2.65 0.41 11.19
N GLN A 35 1.40 0.12 10.85
CA GLN A 35 0.41 -0.41 11.77
C GLN A 35 0.48 -1.94 11.76
N TYR A 36 0.56 -2.62 12.89
CA TYR A 36 0.66 -4.08 12.94
C TYR A 36 -0.12 -4.66 14.11
N ALA A 37 -0.60 -5.89 13.95
CA ALA A 37 -1.15 -6.65 15.07
C ALA A 37 0.00 -7.20 15.92
N ALA A 38 -0.11 -7.11 17.24
CA ALA A 38 0.90 -7.67 18.17
C ALA A 38 0.81 -9.21 18.28
N ASP A 39 0.76 -9.90 17.14
CA ASP A 39 0.78 -11.35 17.02
C ASP A 39 1.95 -11.80 16.12
N GLY A 40 2.11 -13.12 15.94
CA GLY A 40 3.16 -13.68 15.08
C GLY A 40 3.07 -13.18 13.64
N SER A 41 1.85 -13.07 13.11
CA SER A 41 1.62 -12.66 11.71
C SER A 41 1.97 -11.19 11.46
N GLY A 42 1.66 -10.30 12.41
CA GLY A 42 2.05 -8.90 12.33
C GLY A 42 3.55 -8.73 12.45
N SER A 43 4.22 -9.54 13.28
CA SER A 43 5.68 -9.53 13.43
C SER A 43 6.42 -9.99 12.16
N GLU A 44 5.94 -11.06 11.51
CA GLU A 44 6.48 -11.53 10.23
C GLU A 44 6.31 -10.50 9.11
N CYS A 45 5.12 -9.90 9.03
CA CYS A 45 4.85 -8.84 8.06
C CYS A 45 5.73 -7.60 8.30
N MET A 46 5.93 -7.20 9.56
CA MET A 46 6.82 -6.11 9.93
C MET A 46 8.25 -6.38 9.47
N ALA A 47 8.76 -7.61 9.67
CA ALA A 47 10.08 -8.00 9.21
C ALA A 47 10.20 -7.94 7.68
N LEU A 48 9.18 -8.44 6.96
CA LEU A 48 9.10 -8.38 5.50
C LEU A 48 9.11 -6.93 4.99
N LEU A 49 8.26 -6.05 5.56
CA LEU A 49 8.18 -4.64 5.18
C LEU A 49 9.49 -3.91 5.45
N ARG A 50 10.12 -4.11 6.60
CA ARG A 50 11.42 -3.47 6.90
C ARG A 50 12.48 -3.88 5.88
N ARG A 51 12.57 -5.19 5.57
CA ARG A 51 13.51 -5.69 4.56
C ARG A 51 13.22 -5.09 3.19
N ALA A 52 11.96 -4.99 2.79
CA ALA A 52 11.59 -4.35 1.54
C ALA A 52 11.96 -2.86 1.52
N ILE A 53 11.66 -2.12 2.59
CA ILE A 53 12.03 -0.71 2.74
C ILE A 53 13.55 -0.54 2.66
N ASP A 54 14.33 -1.42 3.27
CA ASP A 54 15.79 -1.42 3.15
C ASP A 54 16.25 -1.65 1.71
N MET A 55 15.67 -2.63 1.02
CA MET A 55 15.97 -2.90 -0.39
C MET A 55 15.64 -1.73 -1.33
N THR A 56 14.73 -0.83 -0.96
CA THR A 56 14.48 0.38 -1.78
C THR A 56 15.72 1.29 -1.90
N ALA A 57 16.70 1.15 -1.01
CA ALA A 57 17.98 1.86 -1.11
C ALA A 57 18.81 1.44 -2.32
N GLU A 58 18.59 0.25 -2.87
CA GLU A 58 19.24 -0.22 -4.11
C GLU A 58 18.59 0.35 -5.37
N LEU A 59 17.38 0.91 -5.24
CA LEU A 59 16.69 1.49 -6.39
C LEU A 59 17.33 2.83 -6.81
N PRO A 60 17.30 3.16 -8.11
CA PRO A 60 17.63 4.48 -8.61
C PRO A 60 16.83 5.59 -7.89
N PRO A 61 17.37 6.82 -7.76
CA PRO A 61 16.75 7.89 -6.99
C PRO A 61 15.27 8.16 -7.34
N ARG A 62 14.92 8.13 -8.63
CA ARG A 62 13.54 8.30 -9.10
C ARG A 62 12.60 7.24 -8.53
N LEU A 63 12.98 5.97 -8.63
CA LEU A 63 12.13 4.85 -8.19
C LEU A 63 12.07 4.78 -6.67
N ARG A 64 13.18 5.07 -5.99
CA ARG A 64 13.23 5.20 -4.53
C ARG A 64 12.24 6.26 -4.04
N ALA A 65 12.23 7.44 -4.67
CA ALA A 65 11.29 8.51 -4.35
C ALA A 65 9.83 8.06 -4.53
N LEU A 66 9.51 7.35 -5.61
CA LEU A 66 8.19 6.75 -5.81
C LEU A 66 7.82 5.83 -4.66
N THR A 67 8.69 4.88 -4.29
CA THR A 67 8.37 4.00 -3.16
C THR A 67 8.13 4.79 -1.87
N ALA A 68 8.85 5.89 -1.65
CA ALA A 68 8.77 6.73 -0.46
C ALA A 68 7.49 7.58 -0.38
N GLU A 69 6.71 7.65 -1.46
CA GLU A 69 5.38 8.27 -1.43
C GLU A 69 4.42 7.52 -0.52
N ILE A 70 4.70 6.25 -0.26
CA ILE A 70 3.91 5.41 0.61
C ILE A 70 4.40 5.54 2.05
N ARG A 71 3.74 6.41 2.81
CA ARG A 71 4.09 6.68 4.21
C ARG A 71 3.39 5.77 5.19
N ASP A 72 2.16 5.38 4.91
CA ASP A 72 1.35 4.60 5.84
C ASP A 72 1.18 3.15 5.34
N LEU A 73 1.60 2.20 6.17
CA LEU A 73 1.66 0.77 5.88
C LEU A 73 0.90 -0.01 6.95
N ARG A 74 0.36 -1.18 6.60
CA ARG A 74 -0.48 -1.96 7.50
C ARG A 74 -0.27 -3.47 7.40
N CYS A 75 0.29 -4.03 8.45
CA CYS A 75 0.45 -5.46 8.77
C CYS A 75 -0.67 -6.01 9.65
N SER A 76 -1.89 -5.48 9.56
CA SER A 76 -3.04 -5.97 10.31
C SER A 76 -4.27 -6.09 9.42
N PRO A 77 -5.17 -7.05 9.68
CA PRO A 77 -6.40 -7.18 8.92
C PRO A 77 -7.20 -5.88 8.92
N ILE A 78 -7.80 -5.56 7.77
CA ILE A 78 -8.76 -4.46 7.66
C ILE A 78 -10.02 -4.86 8.46
N PRO A 79 -10.52 -4.00 9.37
CA PRO A 79 -11.77 -4.23 10.11
C PRO A 79 -12.92 -4.45 9.13
N LYS A 80 -13.86 -5.35 9.43
CA LYS A 80 -14.91 -5.79 8.49
C LYS A 80 -15.75 -4.62 7.96
N GLU A 81 -16.04 -3.66 8.82
CA GLU A 81 -16.75 -2.42 8.56
C GLU A 81 -16.04 -1.49 7.56
N ASN A 82 -14.72 -1.61 7.46
CA ASN A 82 -13.89 -0.84 6.52
C ASN A 82 -13.51 -1.66 5.28
N ARG A 83 -14.06 -2.87 5.13
CA ARG A 83 -13.86 -3.70 3.95
C ARG A 83 -14.84 -3.26 2.87
N THR A 84 -14.33 -2.78 1.73
CA THR A 84 -15.17 -2.65 0.53
C THR A 84 -15.22 -4.00 -0.23
N ASN A 85 -16.15 -4.16 -1.17
CA ASN A 85 -16.42 -5.42 -1.92
C ASN A 85 -15.20 -6.10 -2.59
N ALA A 86 -14.05 -5.43 -2.65
CA ALA A 86 -12.81 -6.01 -3.16
C ALA A 86 -11.81 -6.41 -2.05
N VAL A 87 -12.23 -6.57 -0.78
CA VAL A 87 -11.42 -7.16 0.32
C VAL A 87 -11.86 -8.60 0.57
N ALA A 88 -11.10 -9.56 0.07
CA ALA A 88 -11.12 -10.91 0.63
C ALA A 88 -10.03 -11.02 1.72
N HIS A 89 -10.26 -11.90 2.68
CA HIS A 89 -9.45 -12.12 3.88
C HIS A 89 -7.94 -12.31 3.56
N ASN A 90 -7.06 -11.85 4.46
CA ASN A 90 -5.58 -11.98 4.42
C ASN A 90 -4.80 -10.93 3.58
N THR A 91 -5.20 -9.66 3.64
CA THR A 91 -4.50 -8.54 2.98
C THR A 91 -3.63 -7.76 3.96
N VAL A 92 -2.34 -7.58 3.64
CA VAL A 92 -1.44 -6.59 4.25
C VAL A 92 -1.58 -5.31 3.43
N GLY A 93 -2.19 -4.28 4.01
CA GLY A 93 -2.57 -3.07 3.27
C GLY A 93 -1.42 -2.09 3.08
N VAL A 94 -1.34 -1.51 1.88
CA VAL A 94 -0.64 -0.23 1.65
C VAL A 94 -1.72 0.86 1.58
N TYR A 95 -1.60 1.91 2.37
CA TYR A 95 -2.60 2.98 2.40
C TYR A 95 -2.47 3.88 1.16
N THR A 96 -3.54 4.05 0.36
CA THR A 96 -3.86 5.27 -0.43
C THR A 96 -5.17 5.18 -1.28
N MET A 97 -5.99 6.22 -1.18
CA MET A 97 -7.14 6.69 -2.01
C MET A 97 -8.40 5.79 -2.23
N GLU A 98 -9.60 6.31 -1.88
CA GLU A 98 -10.93 5.71 -2.10
C GLU A 98 -11.56 6.28 -3.39
N SER A 99 -11.23 7.53 -3.72
CA SER A 99 -11.70 8.23 -4.91
C SER A 99 -10.65 9.25 -5.37
N PRO A 100 -10.48 9.51 -6.68
CA PRO A 100 -9.60 10.58 -7.18
C PRO A 100 -9.87 11.93 -6.52
N ASP A 101 -11.11 12.20 -6.14
CA ASP A 101 -11.54 13.48 -5.55
C ASP A 101 -11.55 13.50 -4.02
N VAL A 102 -11.38 12.35 -3.36
CA VAL A 102 -11.35 12.24 -1.90
C VAL A 102 -9.98 11.74 -1.46
N PRO A 103 -9.19 12.55 -0.74
CA PRO A 103 -7.95 12.06 -0.14
C PRO A 103 -8.28 10.99 0.92
N GLY A 104 -7.64 9.83 0.79
CA GLY A 104 -7.78 8.71 1.73
C GLY A 104 -8.49 7.51 1.13
N GLY A 105 -7.90 6.32 1.29
CA GLY A 105 -8.43 5.01 0.90
C GLY A 105 -7.34 3.97 0.66
N TYR A 106 -7.65 2.83 0.05
CA TYR A 106 -6.84 1.62 0.22
C TYR A 106 -6.35 1.04 -1.11
N ILE A 107 -5.03 0.85 -1.27
CA ILE A 107 -4.50 -0.06 -2.29
C ILE A 107 -4.13 -1.39 -1.62
N ARG A 108 -4.81 -2.43 -2.09
CA ARG A 108 -4.73 -3.77 -1.50
C ARG A 108 -3.60 -4.52 -2.14
N PHE A 109 -2.69 -5.03 -1.31
CA PHE A 109 -1.83 -6.12 -1.73
C PHE A 109 -2.07 -7.30 -0.81
N PRO A 110 -2.53 -8.44 -1.33
CA PRO A 110 -2.42 -9.67 -0.58
C PRO A 110 -0.92 -10.03 -0.52
N LEU A 111 -0.15 -9.39 0.37
CA LEU A 111 1.07 -10.02 0.86
C LEU A 111 0.57 -11.10 1.80
N LYS A 112 0.37 -12.31 1.28
CA LYS A 112 0.25 -13.47 2.15
C LYS A 112 1.63 -13.66 2.80
N PRO A 113 1.75 -13.54 4.14
CA PRO A 113 2.98 -13.89 4.82
C PRO A 113 3.35 -15.33 4.44
N GLY A 114 4.60 -15.55 4.01
CA GLY A 114 5.10 -16.84 3.52
C GLY A 114 5.10 -17.05 2.00
N GLU A 115 4.32 -16.29 1.21
CA GLU A 115 4.33 -16.38 -0.27
C GLU A 115 5.01 -15.17 -0.95
N ALA A 116 4.99 -13.97 -0.32
CA ALA A 116 5.56 -12.76 -0.91
C ALA A 116 7.02 -12.52 -0.47
N SER A 117 7.90 -12.25 -1.43
CA SER A 117 9.28 -11.85 -1.13
C SER A 117 9.40 -10.35 -0.82
N ALA A 118 10.51 -9.96 -0.19
CA ALA A 118 10.83 -8.54 0.02
C ALA A 118 10.94 -7.78 -1.32
N ALA A 119 11.43 -8.44 -2.37
CA ALA A 119 11.49 -7.88 -3.72
C ALA A 119 10.10 -7.62 -4.32
N ASP A 120 9.16 -8.56 -4.15
CA ASP A 120 7.77 -8.37 -4.60
C ASP A 120 7.09 -7.23 -3.84
N THR A 121 7.44 -7.09 -2.55
CA THR A 121 7.00 -5.97 -1.73
C THR A 121 7.57 -4.64 -2.24
N VAL A 122 8.84 -4.59 -2.67
CA VAL A 122 9.42 -3.38 -3.28
C VAL A 122 8.68 -2.99 -4.57
N LEU A 123 8.41 -3.95 -5.46
CA LEU A 123 7.67 -3.68 -6.70
C LEU A 123 6.25 -3.20 -6.41
N SER A 124 5.60 -3.78 -5.39
CA SER A 124 4.32 -3.28 -4.90
C SER A 124 4.43 -1.83 -4.41
N LEU A 125 5.40 -1.50 -3.55
CA LEU A 125 5.61 -0.12 -3.08
C LEU A 125 5.85 0.85 -4.25
N LEU A 126 6.54 0.42 -5.29
CA LEU A 126 6.81 1.21 -6.48
C LEU A 126 5.56 1.49 -7.31
N GLY A 127 4.75 0.45 -7.59
CA GLY A 127 3.47 0.60 -8.29
C GLY A 127 2.54 1.55 -7.53
N ASN A 128 2.38 1.34 -6.22
CA ASN A 128 1.61 2.22 -5.35
C ASN A 128 2.12 3.66 -5.34
N GLY A 129 3.44 3.82 -5.22
CA GLY A 129 4.09 5.12 -5.25
C GLY A 129 3.82 5.90 -6.53
N THR A 130 3.77 5.19 -7.65
CA THR A 130 3.42 5.74 -8.96
C THR A 130 1.99 6.27 -8.96
N TYR A 131 1.03 5.49 -8.45
CA TYR A 131 -0.37 5.91 -8.28
C TYR A 131 -0.50 7.12 -7.34
N ALA A 132 0.15 7.08 -6.17
CA ALA A 132 0.12 8.16 -5.20
C ALA A 132 0.66 9.47 -5.79
N ARG A 133 1.74 9.39 -6.59
CA ARG A 133 2.27 10.55 -7.31
C ARG A 133 1.24 11.11 -8.30
N TRP A 134 0.61 10.27 -9.15
CA TRP A 134 -0.42 10.72 -10.08
C TRP A 134 -1.59 11.41 -9.37
N HIS A 135 -2.05 10.85 -8.25
CA HIS A 135 -3.13 11.43 -7.46
C HIS A 135 -2.77 12.79 -6.87
N ARG A 136 -1.58 12.95 -6.28
CA ARG A 136 -1.17 14.26 -5.78
C ARG A 136 -0.99 15.28 -6.88
N THR A 137 -0.48 14.86 -8.05
CA THR A 137 -0.39 15.76 -9.22
C THR A 137 -1.79 16.19 -9.68
N TYR A 138 -2.77 15.28 -9.68
CA TYR A 138 -4.17 15.61 -9.93
C TYR A 138 -4.69 16.66 -8.94
N LEU A 139 -4.55 16.41 -7.63
CA LEU A 139 -5.05 17.31 -6.59
C LEU A 139 -4.39 18.69 -6.67
N ALA A 140 -3.07 18.75 -6.86
CA ALA A 140 -2.34 20.01 -7.00
C ALA A 140 -2.75 20.78 -8.26
N ALA A 141 -3.03 20.09 -9.38
CA ALA A 141 -3.54 20.73 -10.59
C ALA A 141 -4.97 21.25 -10.41
N LYS A 142 -5.84 20.44 -9.80
CA LYS A 142 -7.23 20.81 -9.48
C LYS A 142 -7.29 22.02 -8.55
N GLN A 143 -6.40 22.10 -7.56
CA GLN A 143 -6.32 23.25 -6.64
C GLN A 143 -5.87 24.54 -7.34
N ARG A 144 -4.95 24.46 -8.31
CA ARG A 144 -4.42 25.65 -9.00
C ARG A 144 -5.33 26.17 -10.12
N GLY A 145 -5.92 25.27 -10.92
CA GLY A 145 -6.62 25.63 -12.15
C GLY A 145 -8.03 25.02 -12.28
N GLY A 146 -8.56 24.41 -11.22
CA GLY A 146 -9.86 23.77 -11.22
C GLY A 146 -9.95 22.58 -12.19
N SER A 147 -11.18 22.19 -12.53
CA SER A 147 -11.45 21.08 -13.47
C SER A 147 -11.06 21.37 -14.92
N GLY A 148 -10.71 22.63 -15.25
CA GLY A 148 -10.26 23.04 -16.58
C GLY A 148 -8.77 22.80 -16.84
N ASP A 149 -7.97 22.64 -15.78
CA ASP A 149 -6.53 22.42 -15.89
C ASP A 149 -6.24 21.14 -16.70
N PRO A 150 -5.41 21.21 -17.76
CA PRO A 150 -5.14 20.06 -18.62
C PRO A 150 -4.43 18.91 -17.87
N VAL A 151 -3.62 19.22 -16.86
CA VAL A 151 -2.98 18.23 -15.98
C VAL A 151 -4.02 17.57 -15.07
N ALA A 152 -4.95 18.36 -14.51
CA ALA A 152 -6.04 17.82 -13.71
C ALA A 152 -6.91 16.87 -14.54
N ARG A 153 -7.30 17.27 -15.76
CA ARG A 153 -8.08 16.41 -16.67
C ARG A 153 -7.34 15.12 -17.01
N LYS A 154 -6.06 15.22 -17.40
CA LYS A 154 -5.23 14.05 -17.73
C LYS A 154 -5.22 13.02 -16.60
N TYR A 155 -4.91 13.44 -15.38
CA TYR A 155 -4.81 12.50 -14.26
C TYR A 155 -6.17 12.06 -13.73
N HIS A 156 -7.20 12.90 -13.77
CA HIS A 156 -8.57 12.48 -13.46
C HIS A 156 -8.97 11.30 -14.35
N THR A 157 -8.80 11.46 -15.66
CA THR A 157 -9.11 10.42 -16.66
C THR A 157 -8.31 9.13 -16.47
N LEU A 158 -7.02 9.24 -16.11
CA LEU A 158 -6.19 8.09 -15.76
C LEU A 158 -6.75 7.37 -14.52
N LEU A 159 -7.03 8.12 -13.44
CA LEU A 159 -7.44 7.57 -12.16
C LEU A 159 -8.87 6.98 -12.19
N THR A 160 -9.76 7.55 -13.00
CA THR A 160 -11.12 7.01 -13.25
C THR A 160 -11.15 5.92 -14.32
N LYS A 161 -10.03 5.67 -15.00
CA LYS A 161 -9.92 4.74 -16.13
C LYS A 161 -10.90 5.06 -17.27
N SER A 162 -11.25 6.33 -17.43
CA SER A 162 -12.27 6.77 -18.39
C SER A 162 -11.74 6.91 -19.82
N ASP A 163 -10.43 6.76 -20.04
CA ASP A 163 -9.80 6.83 -21.36
C ASP A 163 -8.73 5.73 -21.49
N VAL A 164 -8.84 4.98 -22.58
CA VAL A 164 -7.98 3.82 -22.85
C VAL A 164 -6.54 4.26 -23.12
N LYS A 165 -6.32 5.40 -23.79
CA LYS A 165 -4.98 5.88 -24.10
C LYS A 165 -4.25 6.32 -22.84
N ALA A 166 -4.92 7.03 -21.94
CA ALA A 166 -4.39 7.40 -20.64
C ALA A 166 -4.06 6.17 -19.79
N LEU A 167 -4.91 5.14 -19.83
CA LEU A 167 -4.67 3.88 -19.13
C LEU A 167 -3.44 3.14 -19.70
N LEU A 168 -3.32 3.03 -21.01
CA LEU A 168 -2.16 2.40 -21.65
C LEU A 168 -0.86 3.13 -21.31
N MET A 169 -0.86 4.46 -21.33
CA MET A 169 0.30 5.24 -20.89
C MET A 169 0.67 4.98 -19.42
N ALA A 170 -0.34 4.87 -18.55
CA ALA A 170 -0.14 4.56 -17.14
C ALA A 170 0.45 3.15 -16.95
N GLU A 171 -0.08 2.16 -17.68
CA GLU A 171 0.45 0.79 -17.69
C GLU A 171 1.89 0.74 -18.17
N CYS A 172 2.23 1.46 -19.23
CA CYS A 172 3.61 1.55 -19.73
C CYS A 172 4.55 2.15 -18.71
N GLU A 173 4.19 3.27 -18.08
CA GLU A 173 5.02 3.87 -17.03
C GLU A 173 5.23 2.90 -15.85
N MET A 174 4.19 2.13 -15.45
CA MET A 174 4.34 1.12 -14.40
C MET A 174 5.27 -0.02 -14.82
N LEU A 175 5.15 -0.50 -16.06
CA LEU A 175 6.02 -1.57 -16.58
C LEU A 175 7.47 -1.12 -16.71
N GLU A 176 7.71 0.11 -17.15
CA GLU A 176 9.05 0.72 -17.19
C GLU A 176 9.66 0.79 -15.78
N ASN A 177 8.87 1.23 -14.79
CA ASN A 177 9.28 1.26 -13.39
C ASN A 177 9.63 -0.14 -12.87
N ASP A 178 8.76 -1.13 -13.12
CA ASP A 178 8.98 -2.52 -12.71
C ASP A 178 10.23 -3.10 -13.36
N HIS A 179 10.41 -2.88 -14.66
CA HIS A 179 11.59 -3.34 -15.41
C HIS A 179 12.88 -2.76 -14.81
N ALA A 180 12.92 -1.44 -14.63
CA ALA A 180 14.07 -0.77 -14.05
C ALA A 180 14.35 -1.21 -12.61
N ALA A 181 13.31 -1.46 -11.80
CA ALA A 181 13.47 -1.97 -10.45
C ALA A 181 13.97 -3.42 -10.42
N ILE A 182 13.46 -4.29 -11.31
CA ILE A 182 13.93 -5.68 -11.45
C ILE A 182 15.43 -5.70 -11.78
N MET A 183 15.86 -4.85 -12.72
CA MET A 183 17.26 -4.74 -13.10
C MET A 183 18.11 -4.22 -11.93
N ALA A 184 17.67 -3.17 -11.24
CA ALA A 184 18.40 -2.60 -10.10
C ALA A 184 18.54 -3.57 -8.92
N LEU A 185 17.49 -4.36 -8.65
CA LEU A 185 17.45 -5.33 -7.56
C LEU A 185 18.11 -6.68 -7.94
N GLY A 186 18.57 -6.84 -9.19
CA GLY A 186 19.19 -8.09 -9.65
C GLY A 186 18.25 -9.31 -9.61
N LEU A 187 16.94 -9.13 -9.85
CA LEU A 187 15.94 -10.21 -9.71
C LEU A 187 15.92 -11.23 -10.86
N GLY A 188 16.93 -11.21 -11.72
CA GLY A 188 17.13 -12.16 -12.81
C GLY A 188 16.63 -11.67 -14.17
N VAL A 189 17.33 -12.14 -15.21
CA VAL A 189 17.08 -11.77 -16.62
C VAL A 189 15.72 -12.26 -17.13
N ASP A 190 15.25 -13.41 -16.65
CA ASP A 190 13.95 -13.96 -17.06
C ASP A 190 12.79 -13.07 -16.61
N ARG A 191 12.89 -12.51 -15.40
CA ARG A 191 11.88 -11.60 -14.86
C ARG A 191 11.88 -10.27 -15.62
N ALA A 192 13.07 -9.76 -15.97
CA ALA A 192 13.20 -8.56 -16.80
C ALA A 192 12.62 -8.80 -18.20
N ALA A 193 12.98 -9.92 -18.85
CA ALA A 193 12.48 -10.30 -20.15
C ALA A 193 10.96 -10.48 -20.18
N TYR A 194 10.37 -11.03 -19.12
CA TYR A 194 8.92 -11.13 -18.98
C TYR A 194 8.24 -9.75 -18.97
N ILE A 195 8.80 -8.78 -18.23
CA ILE A 195 8.27 -7.40 -18.25
C ILE A 195 8.50 -6.75 -19.62
N GLY A 196 9.67 -6.94 -20.23
CA GLY A 196 9.96 -6.44 -21.59
C GLY A 196 8.95 -6.95 -22.62
N LYS A 197 8.60 -8.24 -22.58
CA LYS A 197 7.55 -8.81 -23.44
C LYS A 197 6.18 -8.19 -23.17
N ARG A 198 5.85 -7.89 -21.91
CA ARG A 198 4.59 -7.19 -21.58
C ARG A 198 4.58 -5.76 -22.11
N MET A 199 5.71 -5.06 -22.05
CA MET A 199 5.87 -3.72 -22.63
C MET A 199 5.66 -3.74 -24.14
N ASP A 200 6.29 -4.68 -24.84
CA ASP A 200 6.17 -4.86 -26.29
C ASP A 200 4.71 -5.12 -26.73
N VAL A 201 4.03 -6.08 -26.08
CA VAL A 201 2.61 -6.40 -26.35
C VAL A 201 1.69 -5.19 -26.13
N ARG A 202 2.06 -4.28 -25.22
CA ARG A 202 1.30 -3.07 -24.90
C ARG A 202 1.69 -1.87 -25.78
N GLY A 203 2.71 -2.01 -26.63
CA GLY A 203 3.23 -0.93 -27.46
C GLY A 203 3.89 0.19 -26.66
N CYS A 204 4.49 -0.14 -25.51
CA CYS A 204 5.22 0.83 -24.70
C CYS A 204 6.50 1.27 -25.41
N PRO A 205 6.90 2.55 -25.31
CA PRO A 205 8.18 2.99 -25.82
C PRO A 205 9.31 2.25 -25.09
N ILE A 206 10.28 1.71 -25.85
CA ILE A 206 11.46 1.00 -25.35
C ILE A 206 12.66 1.96 -25.39
#